data_AF-A0A284RY46-F1
#
_entry.id   AF-A0A284RY46-F1
#
_cell.length_a   1.000
_cell.length_b   1.000
_cell.length_c   1.000
_cell.angle_alpha   90.00
_cell.angle_beta   90.00
_cell.angle_gamma   90.00
#
_symmetry.space_group_name_H-M   'P 1'
#
loop_
_entity.id
_entity.type
_entity.pdbx_description
1 polymer ?
#
loop_
_entity_poly.entity_id
_entity_poly.type
_entity_poly.pdbx_seq_one_letter_code
_entity_poly.pdbx_strand_id
1 'polypeptide(L)'
;MEQPDIGMVSEIQTFETATNLLCLMTSGLAPSTMVDHPYELLMDFKDTREIVTVENIERILTSISLAKDLKRLETQYFHVMGDGQDIPNPVMLSRVTELRVGCKTVVDALTVPVLKGLFVEPSFVGWTDFADTDLEPDTLFSVLNLLQQSQCQSTLQEVEFRNV
;
A
#
# COMPACT_ATOMS: atom_id res chain seq x y z
N MET A 1 1.74 -20.81 -27.36
CA MET A 1 1.41 -19.70 -26.44
C MET A 1 2.61 -19.57 -25.54
N GLU A 2 3.39 -18.53 -25.73
CA GLU A 2 4.46 -18.18 -24.80
C GLU A 2 3.80 -17.67 -23.52
N GLN A 3 4.21 -18.21 -22.38
CA GLN A 3 3.90 -17.61 -21.07
C GLN A 3 4.49 -16.20 -21.08
N PRO A 4 3.75 -15.17 -20.61
CA PRO A 4 4.35 -13.86 -20.43
C PRO A 4 5.51 -14.02 -19.45
N ASP A 5 6.61 -13.32 -19.73
CA ASP A 5 7.83 -13.32 -18.94
C ASP A 5 7.54 -12.57 -17.62
N ILE A 6 6.97 -13.29 -16.64
CA ILE A 6 6.60 -12.78 -15.31
C ILE A 6 7.87 -12.54 -14.45
N GLY A 7 9.07 -12.84 -14.97
CA GLY A 7 10.32 -12.90 -14.20
C GLY A 7 11.22 -11.66 -14.24
N MET A 8 11.00 -10.67 -15.10
CA MET A 8 11.84 -9.47 -15.09
C MET A 8 11.29 -8.42 -14.12
N VAL A 9 12.02 -8.23 -13.01
CA VAL A 9 11.95 -7.02 -12.19
C VAL A 9 12.30 -5.84 -13.09
N SER A 10 11.37 -4.92 -13.25
CA SER A 10 11.56 -3.70 -14.03
C SER A 10 11.66 -2.51 -13.08
N GLU A 11 12.70 -1.70 -13.22
CA GLU A 11 12.88 -0.49 -12.43
C GLU A 11 12.69 0.72 -13.34
N ILE A 12 11.73 1.57 -12.97
CA ILE A 12 11.54 2.88 -13.59
C ILE A 12 12.28 3.87 -12.72
N GLN A 13 13.39 4.40 -13.23
CA GLN A 13 14.08 5.50 -12.57
C GLN A 13 13.22 6.77 -12.66
N THR A 14 12.98 7.38 -11.51
CA THR A 14 12.46 8.76 -11.48
C THR A 14 13.44 9.71 -12.17
N PHE A 15 12.94 10.85 -12.66
CA PHE A 15 13.79 11.85 -13.31
C PHE A 15 14.98 12.19 -12.40
N GLU A 16 16.21 12.16 -12.96
CA GLU A 16 17.48 12.40 -12.23
C GLU A 16 17.48 13.69 -11.38
N THR A 17 16.60 14.64 -11.69
CA THR A 17 16.50 15.95 -11.03
C THR A 17 15.40 16.05 -9.96
N ALA A 18 14.58 15.02 -9.75
CA ALA A 18 13.43 15.07 -8.86
C ALA A 18 13.78 14.76 -7.38
N THR A 19 15.01 15.03 -6.92
CA THR A 19 15.50 14.64 -5.59
C THR A 19 14.74 15.22 -4.40
N ASN A 20 13.88 16.23 -4.63
CA ASN A 20 13.05 16.88 -3.62
C ASN A 20 11.55 16.53 -3.79
N LEU A 21 11.24 15.39 -4.40
CA LEU A 21 9.86 14.94 -4.54
C LEU A 21 9.23 14.75 -3.16
N LEU A 22 8.09 15.41 -2.93
CA LEU A 22 7.33 15.28 -1.69
C LEU A 22 6.14 14.33 -1.85
N CYS A 23 5.71 14.09 -3.09
CA CYS A 23 4.54 13.28 -3.39
C CYS A 23 4.85 12.36 -4.57
N LEU A 24 4.65 11.06 -4.36
CA LEU A 24 4.76 10.05 -5.40
C LEU A 24 3.41 9.36 -5.57
N MET A 25 2.85 9.43 -6.78
CA MET A 25 1.61 8.75 -7.13
C MET A 25 1.85 7.88 -8.36
N THR A 26 1.58 6.59 -8.24
CA THR A 26 1.71 5.61 -9.31
C THR A 26 0.39 4.90 -9.56
N SER A 27 0.08 4.64 -10.83
CA SER A 27 -1.10 3.91 -11.24
C SER A 27 -0.81 3.08 -12.49
N GLY A 28 -1.30 1.84 -12.52
CA GLY A 28 -1.20 0.98 -13.69
C GLY A 28 0.20 0.42 -13.96
N LEU A 29 1.09 0.43 -12.96
CA LEU A 29 2.38 -0.23 -13.06
C LEU A 29 2.20 -1.74 -13.18
N ALA A 30 3.05 -2.39 -13.98
CA ALA A 30 3.08 -3.84 -14.08
C ALA A 30 3.46 -4.48 -12.71
N PRO A 31 3.12 -5.76 -12.48
CA PRO A 31 3.17 -6.36 -11.14
C PRO A 31 4.53 -6.25 -10.43
N SER A 32 5.60 -6.52 -11.18
CA SER A 32 6.99 -6.51 -10.72
C SER A 32 7.70 -5.16 -10.88
N THR A 33 7.01 -4.12 -11.37
CA THR A 33 7.65 -2.82 -11.64
C THR A 33 7.84 -2.00 -10.37
N MET A 34 9.05 -1.49 -10.13
CA MET A 34 9.35 -0.58 -9.03
C MET A 34 9.70 0.81 -9.55
N VAL A 35 9.34 1.84 -8.80
CA VAL A 35 9.83 3.19 -9.04
C VAL A 35 11.07 3.41 -8.18
N ASP A 36 12.22 3.57 -8.82
CA ASP A 36 13.48 3.87 -8.16
C ASP A 36 13.58 5.38 -7.89
N HIS A 37 13.56 5.72 -6.60
CA HIS A 37 13.49 7.08 -6.10
C HIS A 37 14.03 7.16 -4.66
N PRO A 38 14.66 8.26 -4.23
CA PRO A 38 14.92 8.53 -2.81
C PRO A 38 13.61 8.83 -2.04
N TYR A 39 13.14 7.89 -1.22
CA TYR A 39 11.85 8.02 -0.51
C TYR A 39 11.91 8.93 0.72
N GLU A 40 13.10 9.36 1.16
CA GLU A 40 13.33 9.98 2.48
C GLU A 40 12.54 11.27 2.71
N LEU A 41 12.24 12.01 1.64
CA LEU A 41 11.57 13.31 1.68
C LEU A 41 10.05 13.22 1.39
N LEU A 42 9.53 12.03 1.11
CA LEU A 42 8.11 11.88 0.80
C LEU A 42 7.24 12.23 2.00
N MET A 43 6.21 13.03 1.72
CA MET A 43 5.11 13.35 2.62
C MET A 43 3.85 12.58 2.25
N ASP A 44 3.65 12.29 0.96
CA ASP A 44 2.50 11.57 0.46
C ASP A 44 2.94 10.47 -0.53
N PHE A 45 2.42 9.26 -0.33
CA PHE A 45 2.63 8.14 -1.23
C PHE A 45 1.30 7.51 -1.63
N LYS A 46 1.11 7.32 -2.94
CA LYS A 46 -0.01 6.57 -3.50
C LYS A 46 0.49 5.56 -4.52
N ASP A 47 0.10 4.31 -4.37
CA ASP A 47 0.28 3.28 -5.40
C ASP A 47 -1.03 2.54 -5.66
N THR A 48 -1.37 2.39 -6.93
CA THR A 48 -2.59 1.73 -7.37
C THR A 48 -2.30 0.77 -8.51
N ARG A 49 -2.58 -0.52 -8.31
CA ARG A 49 -2.30 -1.56 -9.30
C ARG A 49 -3.41 -2.60 -9.34
N GLU A 50 -3.64 -3.14 -10.52
CA GLU A 50 -4.49 -4.31 -10.70
C GLU A 50 -3.84 -5.54 -10.06
N ILE A 51 -2.54 -5.72 -10.29
CA ILE A 51 -1.80 -6.87 -9.79
C ILE A 51 -0.47 -6.37 -9.22
N VAL A 52 -0.06 -6.89 -8.06
CA VAL A 52 1.24 -6.61 -7.43
C VAL A 52 1.82 -7.91 -6.88
N THR A 53 3.15 -8.04 -6.83
CA THR A 53 3.78 -9.19 -6.18
C THR A 53 3.99 -8.94 -4.68
N VAL A 54 3.97 -9.99 -3.85
CA VAL A 54 4.30 -9.88 -2.40
C VAL A 54 5.67 -9.24 -2.20
N GLU A 55 6.66 -9.67 -2.99
CA GLU A 55 8.02 -9.08 -2.97
C GLU A 55 8.00 -7.57 -3.23
N ASN A 56 7.20 -7.10 -4.19
CA ASN A 56 7.09 -5.66 -4.43
C ASN A 56 6.35 -4.92 -3.33
N ILE A 57 5.35 -5.52 -2.69
CA ILE A 57 4.74 -4.95 -1.49
C ILE A 57 5.83 -4.75 -0.42
N GLU A 58 6.64 -5.78 -0.14
CA GLU A 58 7.74 -5.69 0.83
C GLU A 58 8.74 -4.57 0.49
N ARG A 59 9.15 -4.50 -0.78
CA ARG A 59 10.08 -3.47 -1.26
C ARG A 59 9.46 -2.08 -1.12
N ILE A 60 8.21 -1.87 -1.54
CA ILE A 60 7.49 -0.59 -1.40
C ILE A 60 7.41 -0.20 0.07
N LEU A 61 6.94 -1.09 0.94
CA LEU A 61 6.79 -0.83 2.38
C LEU A 61 8.13 -0.51 3.04
N THR A 62 9.19 -1.24 2.68
CA THR A 62 10.56 -0.96 3.16
C THR A 62 11.04 0.41 2.69
N SER A 63 10.85 0.76 1.42
CA SER A 63 11.24 2.05 0.85
C SER A 63 10.50 3.21 1.50
N ILE A 64 9.17 3.14 1.62
CA ILE A 64 8.38 4.22 2.26
C ILE A 64 8.67 4.34 3.76
N SER A 65 9.18 3.29 4.42
CA SER A 65 9.58 3.37 5.83
C SER A 65 10.75 4.34 6.06
N LEU A 66 11.53 4.62 5.01
CA LEU A 66 12.62 5.60 5.03
C LEU A 66 12.10 7.05 5.04
N ALA A 67 10.86 7.27 4.59
CA ALA A 67 10.21 8.57 4.51
C ALA A 67 9.81 9.06 5.91
N LYS A 68 10.71 9.80 6.57
CA LYS A 68 10.54 10.20 7.97
C LYS A 68 9.37 11.15 8.21
N ASP A 69 8.89 11.82 7.16
CA ASP A 69 7.81 12.80 7.25
C ASP A 69 6.52 12.35 6.54
N LEU A 70 6.45 11.09 6.09
CA LEU A 70 5.28 10.54 5.42
C LEU A 70 4.02 10.68 6.29
N LYS A 71 3.02 11.41 5.78
CA LYS A 71 1.74 11.69 6.44
C LYS A 71 0.62 10.86 5.87
N ARG A 72 0.60 10.66 4.55
CA ARG A 72 -0.45 9.92 3.86
C ARG A 72 0.13 8.73 3.11
N LEU A 73 -0.45 7.57 3.34
CA LEU A 73 -0.19 6.34 2.61
C LEU A 73 -1.49 5.86 1.97
N GLU A 74 -1.49 5.72 0.65
CA GLU A 74 -2.59 5.15 -0.12
C GLU A 74 -2.11 3.96 -0.96
N THR A 75 -2.60 2.75 -0.68
CA THR A 75 -2.27 1.55 -1.47
C THR A 75 -3.53 0.81 -1.88
N GLN A 76 -3.76 0.70 -3.17
CA GLN A 76 -4.92 0.02 -3.74
C GLN A 76 -4.44 -1.07 -4.71
N TYR A 77 -4.40 -2.31 -4.24
CA TYR A 77 -3.98 -3.47 -5.03
C TYR A 77 -5.14 -4.45 -5.15
N PHE A 78 -5.50 -4.83 -6.37
CA PHE A 78 -6.67 -5.69 -6.60
C PHE A 78 -6.34 -7.18 -6.44
N HIS A 79 -5.19 -7.61 -6.94
CA HIS A 79 -4.67 -8.96 -6.74
C HIS A 79 -3.22 -8.96 -6.28
N VAL A 80 -2.92 -9.86 -5.35
CA VAL A 80 -1.55 -10.10 -4.88
C VAL A 80 -1.07 -11.44 -5.44
N MET A 81 0.06 -11.41 -6.14
CA MET A 81 0.75 -12.60 -6.66
C MET A 81 1.94 -12.98 -5.79
N GLY A 82 2.14 -14.27 -5.56
CA GLY A 82 3.28 -14.80 -4.82
C GLY A 82 2.92 -16.09 -4.09
N ASP A 83 3.91 -16.94 -3.84
CA ASP A 83 3.71 -18.14 -3.03
C ASP A 83 3.40 -17.72 -1.60
N GLY A 84 2.11 -17.83 -1.25
CA GLY A 84 1.57 -17.34 0.01
C GLY A 84 2.09 -18.14 1.20
N GLN A 85 2.67 -17.41 2.16
CA GLN A 85 2.49 -17.60 3.60
C GLN A 85 3.24 -16.55 4.43
N ASP A 86 4.25 -15.90 3.86
CA ASP A 86 4.98 -14.85 4.55
C ASP A 86 4.22 -13.53 4.43
N ILE A 87 3.48 -13.21 5.50
CA ILE A 87 3.08 -11.83 5.75
C ILE A 87 4.38 -11.02 5.82
N PRO A 88 4.52 -9.92 5.05
CA PRO A 88 5.68 -9.05 5.15
C PRO A 88 5.97 -8.72 6.60
N ASN A 89 7.26 -8.68 6.98
CA ASN A 89 7.64 -8.22 8.31
C ASN A 89 6.95 -6.88 8.61
N PRO A 90 6.23 -6.75 9.74
CA PRO A 90 5.50 -5.53 10.04
C PRO A 90 6.39 -4.29 9.96
N VAL A 91 5.99 -3.34 9.12
CA VAL A 91 6.68 -2.07 8.93
C VAL A 91 6.00 -1.00 9.78
N MET A 92 6.78 -0.36 10.65
CA MET A 92 6.29 0.74 11.47
C MET A 92 6.37 2.06 10.71
N LEU A 93 5.22 2.70 10.48
CA LEU A 93 5.11 4.01 9.85
C LEU A 93 4.78 5.09 10.90
N SER A 94 5.81 5.55 11.59
CA SER A 94 5.69 6.38 12.81
C SER A 94 5.07 7.77 12.63
N ARG A 95 4.96 8.28 11.40
CA ARG A 95 4.42 9.61 11.10
C ARG A 95 3.14 9.62 10.27
N VAL A 96 2.73 8.46 9.75
CA VAL A 96 1.54 8.37 8.91
C VAL A 96 0.32 8.64 9.78
N THR A 97 -0.45 9.64 9.39
CA THR A 97 -1.69 10.05 10.05
C THR A 97 -2.93 9.65 9.26
N GLU A 98 -2.78 9.40 7.97
CA GLU A 98 -3.86 8.99 7.08
C GLU A 98 -3.46 7.73 6.31
N LEU A 99 -4.20 6.64 6.50
CA LEU A 99 -3.98 5.37 5.82
C LEU A 99 -5.21 5.04 4.98
N ARG A 100 -5.02 4.86 3.68
CA ARG A 100 -6.05 4.41 2.75
C ARG A 100 -5.60 3.12 2.07
N VAL A 101 -6.33 2.04 2.26
CA VAL A 101 -5.89 0.69 1.91
C VAL A 101 -7.03 -0.12 1.31
N GLY A 102 -6.71 -0.89 0.27
CA GLY A 102 -7.63 -1.86 -0.34
C GLY A 102 -7.11 -3.29 -0.40
N CYS A 103 -5.97 -3.55 0.26
CA CYS A 103 -5.29 -4.85 0.22
C CYS A 103 -5.01 -5.35 1.64
N LYS A 104 -5.56 -6.51 1.98
CA LYS A 104 -5.37 -7.16 3.29
C LYS A 104 -3.89 -7.38 3.62
N THR A 105 -3.08 -7.83 2.65
CA THR A 105 -1.64 -8.06 2.83
C THR A 105 -0.91 -6.81 3.29
N VAL A 106 -1.28 -5.63 2.79
CA VAL A 106 -0.69 -4.36 3.26
C VAL A 106 -1.13 -4.05 4.68
N VAL A 107 -2.40 -4.27 5.01
CA VAL A 107 -2.91 -4.05 6.38
C VAL A 107 -2.17 -4.93 7.40
N ASP A 108 -1.97 -6.21 7.07
CA ASP A 108 -1.25 -7.16 7.94
C ASP A 108 0.23 -6.81 8.13
N ALA A 109 0.80 -6.04 7.19
CA ALA A 109 2.21 -5.68 7.14
C ALA A 109 2.53 -4.33 7.82
N LEU A 110 1.58 -3.69 8.49
CA LEU A 110 1.74 -2.30 8.97
C LEU A 110 1.55 -2.15 10.47
N THR A 111 2.25 -1.16 11.02
CA THR A 111 2.00 -0.59 12.35
C THR A 111 2.05 0.93 12.25
N VAL A 112 0.98 1.62 12.61
CA VAL A 112 0.80 3.07 12.37
C VAL A 112 0.40 3.79 13.66
N PRO A 113 1.36 4.11 14.55
CA PRO A 113 1.06 4.51 15.93
C PRO A 113 0.40 5.86 16.11
N VAL A 114 0.44 6.73 15.09
CA VAL A 114 -0.14 8.09 15.14
C VAL A 114 -1.31 8.26 14.15
N LEU A 115 -1.90 7.14 13.74
CA LEU A 115 -3.02 7.11 12.79
C LEU A 115 -4.20 7.95 13.31
N LYS A 116 -4.72 8.81 12.44
CA LYS A 116 -5.91 9.64 12.69
C LYS A 116 -7.09 9.20 11.83
N GLY A 117 -6.86 8.90 10.55
CA GLY A 117 -7.89 8.43 9.63
C GLY A 117 -7.50 7.10 8.98
N LEU A 118 -8.39 6.12 9.06
CA LEU A 118 -8.27 4.83 8.38
C LEU A 118 -9.40 4.68 7.36
N PHE A 119 -9.06 4.51 6.10
CA PHE A 119 -10.01 4.35 5.01
C PHE A 119 -9.78 3.01 4.32
N VAL A 120 -10.70 2.08 4.52
CA VAL A 120 -10.63 0.73 3.96
C VAL A 120 -11.65 0.64 2.83
N GLU A 121 -11.15 0.55 1.61
CA GLU A 121 -11.99 0.55 0.42
C GLU A 121 -11.54 -0.56 -0.51
N PRO A 122 -12.46 -1.26 -1.20
CA PRO A 122 -12.05 -2.14 -2.27
C PRO A 122 -11.23 -1.39 -3.32
N SER A 123 -10.27 -2.08 -3.91
CA SER A 123 -9.42 -1.53 -4.96
C SER A 123 -10.29 -1.08 -6.16
N PHE A 124 -10.21 0.22 -6.49
CA PHE A 124 -11.06 0.85 -7.50
C PHE A 124 -10.61 0.47 -8.92
N VAL A 125 -11.49 -0.18 -9.69
CA VAL A 125 -11.32 -0.37 -11.13
C VAL A 125 -11.81 0.88 -11.84
N GLY A 126 -10.96 1.48 -12.68
CA GLY A 126 -11.35 2.64 -13.48
C GLY A 126 -12.54 2.35 -14.39
N TRP A 127 -13.60 3.14 -14.25
CA TRP A 127 -14.63 3.55 -15.24
C TRP A 127 -15.42 2.48 -16.03
N THR A 128 -15.09 1.20 -16.01
CA THR A 128 -15.85 0.15 -16.69
C THR A 128 -15.96 -1.09 -15.81
N ASP A 129 -17.20 -1.42 -15.46
CA ASP A 129 -17.68 -2.60 -14.74
C ASP A 129 -17.51 -2.62 -13.20
N PHE A 130 -18.59 -2.17 -12.54
CA PHE A 130 -18.86 -2.23 -11.10
C PHE A 130 -19.36 -3.61 -10.63
N ALA A 131 -18.78 -4.70 -11.14
CA ALA A 131 -19.16 -6.04 -10.69
C ALA A 131 -18.20 -6.51 -9.60
N ASP A 132 -18.71 -6.59 -8.37
CA ASP A 132 -18.13 -7.29 -7.22
C ASP A 132 -16.74 -6.84 -6.79
N THR A 133 -16.70 -5.83 -5.93
CA THR A 133 -15.50 -5.60 -5.11
C THR A 133 -15.92 -5.46 -3.66
N ASP A 134 -16.41 -6.56 -3.09
CA ASP A 134 -16.51 -6.69 -1.64
C ASP A 134 -15.09 -6.74 -1.07
N LEU A 135 -14.90 -6.19 0.13
CA LEU A 135 -13.66 -6.41 0.88
C LEU A 135 -13.50 -7.92 1.13
N GLU A 136 -12.26 -8.41 1.11
CA GLU A 136 -11.99 -9.79 1.52
C GLU A 136 -12.57 -10.01 2.94
N PRO A 137 -13.28 -11.13 3.21
CA PRO A 137 -14.00 -11.33 4.47
C PRO A 137 -13.14 -11.14 5.73
N ASP A 138 -11.85 -11.45 5.64
CA ASP A 138 -10.89 -11.35 6.75
C ASP A 138 -10.26 -9.95 6.90
N THR A 139 -10.58 -9.00 6.01
CA THR A 139 -10.05 -7.63 6.05
C THR A 139 -10.40 -6.95 7.38
N LEU A 140 -11.61 -7.17 7.90
CA LEU A 140 -12.03 -6.63 9.20
C LEU A 140 -11.12 -7.14 10.34
N PHE A 141 -10.74 -8.41 10.31
CA PHE A 141 -9.84 -8.98 11.31
C PHE A 141 -8.43 -8.38 11.20
N SER A 142 -7.91 -8.23 9.99
CA SER A 142 -6.64 -7.56 9.73
C SER A 142 -6.64 -6.11 10.22
N VAL A 143 -7.74 -5.37 10.00
CA VAL A 143 -7.88 -3.99 10.49
C VAL A 143 -7.91 -3.95 12.02
N LEU A 144 -8.62 -4.86 12.68
CA LEU A 144 -8.60 -4.96 14.14
C LEU A 144 -7.18 -5.23 14.66
N ASN A 145 -6.43 -6.13 14.02
CA ASN A 145 -5.05 -6.42 14.38
C ASN A 145 -4.13 -5.20 14.17
N LEU A 146 -4.27 -4.49 13.04
CA LEU A 146 -3.54 -3.25 12.78
C LEU A 146 -3.76 -2.23 13.90
N LEU A 147 -5.02 -1.98 14.28
CA LEU A 147 -5.34 -1.02 15.33
C LEU A 147 -4.80 -1.43 16.71
N GLN A 148 -4.84 -2.72 17.04
CA GLN A 148 -4.29 -3.25 18.28
C GLN A 148 -2.77 -3.13 18.34
N GLN A 149 -2.08 -3.55 17.27
CA GLN A 149 -0.62 -3.49 17.18
C GLN A 149 -0.10 -2.06 17.14
N SER A 150 -0.83 -1.17 16.45
CA SER A 150 -0.47 0.26 16.34
C SER A 150 -0.63 1.03 17.63
N GLN A 151 -1.49 0.58 18.56
CA GLN A 151 -1.79 1.31 19.80
C GLN A 151 -2.21 2.78 19.55
N CYS A 152 -2.89 3.04 18.44
CA CYS A 152 -3.26 4.38 17.98
C CYS A 152 -4.62 4.86 18.51
N GLN A 153 -5.18 4.21 19.54
CA GLN A 153 -6.54 4.50 20.03
C GLN A 153 -6.72 5.93 20.53
N SER A 154 -5.64 6.61 20.95
CA SER A 154 -5.67 8.00 21.41
C SER A 154 -5.59 9.04 20.28
N THR A 155 -5.15 8.63 19.09
CA THR A 155 -5.00 9.52 17.93
C THR A 155 -6.06 9.30 16.86
N LEU A 156 -6.65 8.10 16.81
CA LEU A 156 -7.65 7.72 15.82
C LEU A 156 -8.93 8.54 15.98
N GLN A 157 -9.35 9.18 14.90
CA GLN A 157 -10.51 10.06 14.82
C GLN A 157 -11.57 9.50 13.87
N GLU A 158 -11.15 8.79 12.84
CA GLU A 158 -12.04 8.32 11.78
C GLU A 158 -11.62 6.92 11.30
N VAL A 159 -12.64 6.07 11.12
CA VAL A 159 -12.52 4.78 10.44
C VAL A 159 -13.69 4.68 9.47
N GLU A 160 -13.41 4.59 8.19
CA GLU A 160 -14.40 4.42 7.13
C GLU A 160 -14.15 3.09 6.42
N PHE A 161 -15.22 2.32 6.24
CA PHE A 161 -15.21 1.15 5.37
C PHE A 161 -16.20 1.38 4.22
N ARG A 162 -15.81 1.05 2.99
CA ARG A 162 -16.69 1.10 1.82
C ARG A 162 -16.93 -0.31 1.27
N ASN A 163 -18.16 -0.56 0.82
CA ASN A 163 -18.60 -1.83 0.22
C ASN A 163 -18.22 -3.05 1.10
N VAL A 164 -18.82 -3.09 2.29
CA VAL A 164 -18.67 -4.14 3.33
C VAL A 164 -19.95 -4.94 3.47
#